data_AF-A0A9E5NWD5-F1
#
_entry.id   AF-A0A9E5NWD5-F1
#
_cell.length_a   1.000
_cell.length_b   1.000
_cell.length_c   1.000
_cell.angle_alpha   90.00
_cell.angle_beta   90.00
_cell.angle_gamma   90.00
#
_symmetry.space_group_name_H-M   'P 1'
#
loop_
_entity.id
_entity.type
_entity.pdbx_description
1 polymer ?
#
loop_
_entity_poly.entity_id
_entity_poly.type
_entity_poly.pdbx_seq_one_letter_code
_entity_poly.pdbx_strand_id
1 'polypeptide(L)'
;MDRTRRSFYVFTFISVVLLLLVSGCLTGPTNQETPQAIRIASWNIRGFGVTKAFSFEGMRVIANAVDRFDIIGVQEISNVLEKSDPRCPGNEGKCPRDRKCG
;
A
#
# COMPACT_ATOMS: atom_id res chain seq x y z
N MET A 1 7.53 -1.85 -72.28
CA MET A 1 8.08 -2.11 -70.93
C MET A 1 7.23 -1.53 -69.78
N ASP A 2 6.14 -0.78 -70.03
CA ASP A 2 5.36 -0.14 -68.95
C ASP A 2 4.32 -1.03 -68.23
N ARG A 3 3.81 -2.08 -68.88
CA ARG A 3 2.70 -2.89 -68.33
C ARG A 3 3.11 -3.75 -67.13
N THR A 4 4.36 -4.22 -67.11
CA THR A 4 4.93 -5.03 -66.02
C THR A 4 5.21 -4.23 -64.76
N ARG A 5 5.61 -2.95 -64.87
CA ARG A 5 5.86 -2.08 -63.71
C ARG A 5 4.59 -1.75 -62.94
N ARG A 6 3.50 -1.42 -63.65
CA ARG A 6 2.19 -1.13 -63.01
C ARG A 6 1.64 -2.34 -62.26
N SER A 7 1.80 -3.53 -62.83
CA SER A 7 1.36 -4.77 -62.18
C SER A 7 2.12 -5.02 -60.87
N PHE A 8 3.44 -4.75 -60.86
CA PHE A 8 4.26 -4.94 -59.67
C PHE A 8 3.80 -4.06 -58.49
N TYR A 9 3.58 -2.77 -58.74
CA TYR A 9 3.11 -1.84 -57.70
C TYR A 9 1.73 -2.20 -57.14
N VAL A 10 0.80 -2.66 -57.99
CA VAL A 10 -0.53 -3.10 -57.56
C VAL A 10 -0.43 -4.32 -56.64
N PHE A 11 0.39 -5.31 -57.00
CA PHE A 11 0.60 -6.48 -56.16
C PHE A 11 1.28 -6.13 -54.82
N THR A 12 2.25 -5.22 -54.84
CA THR A 12 2.92 -4.79 -53.60
C THR A 12 1.95 -4.05 -52.67
N PHE A 13 1.11 -3.17 -53.24
CA PHE A 13 0.14 -2.41 -52.48
C PHE A 13 -0.92 -3.31 -51.84
N ILE A 14 -1.46 -4.28 -52.60
CA ILE A 14 -2.42 -5.26 -52.08
C ILE A 14 -1.79 -6.08 -50.95
N SER A 15 -0.55 -6.53 -51.10
CA SER A 15 0.15 -7.30 -50.07
C SER A 15 0.36 -6.51 -48.78
N VAL A 16 0.75 -5.24 -48.86
CA VAL A 16 0.94 -4.38 -47.69
C VAL A 16 -0.38 -4.10 -46.98
N VAL A 17 -1.46 -3.84 -47.74
CA VAL A 17 -2.80 -3.64 -47.16
C VAL A 17 -3.28 -4.91 -46.46
N LEU A 18 -3.07 -6.08 -47.06
CA LEU A 18 -3.43 -7.37 -46.45
C LEU A 18 -2.66 -7.61 -45.15
N LEU A 19 -1.36 -7.27 -45.12
CA LEU A 19 -0.51 -7.44 -43.95
C LEU A 19 -0.92 -6.52 -42.79
N LEU A 20 -1.34 -5.29 -43.10
CA LEU A 20 -1.85 -4.33 -42.12
C LEU A 20 -3.22 -4.75 -41.56
N LEU A 21 -4.10 -5.32 -42.40
CA LEU A 21 -5.40 -5.83 -41.95
C LEU A 21 -5.29 -7.04 -41.03
N VAL A 22 -4.30 -7.91 -41.24
CA VAL A 22 -4.09 -9.10 -40.40
C VAL A 22 -3.37 -8.75 -39.08
N SER A 23 -2.58 -7.68 -39.05
CA SER A 23 -1.80 -7.29 -37.86
C SER A 23 -2.60 -6.47 -36.83
N GLY A 24 -3.78 -5.95 -37.19
CA GLY A 24 -4.56 -5.01 -36.36
C GLY A 24 -5.26 -5.58 -35.12
N CYS A 25 -5.25 -6.90 -34.89
CA CYS A 25 -6.03 -7.54 -33.81
C CYS A 25 -5.19 -8.30 -32.77
N LEU A 26 -3.88 -8.08 -32.68
CA LEU A 26 -3.05 -8.64 -31.60
C LEU A 26 -3.05 -7.75 -30.35
N THR A 27 -4.23 -7.36 -29.88
CA THR A 27 -4.38 -7.02 -28.45
C THR A 27 -4.48 -8.34 -27.70
N GLY A 28 -3.34 -8.84 -27.25
CA GLY A 28 -3.30 -10.05 -26.41
C GLY A 28 -4.20 -9.89 -25.18
N PRO A 29 -4.69 -10.99 -24.59
CA PRO A 29 -5.51 -10.90 -23.38
C PRO A 29 -4.71 -10.16 -22.31
N THR A 30 -5.15 -8.95 -21.97
CA THR A 30 -4.66 -8.28 -20.77
C THR A 30 -5.21 -9.09 -19.61
N ASN A 31 -4.33 -9.65 -18.78
CA ASN A 31 -4.77 -10.19 -17.50
C ASN A 31 -5.43 -9.02 -16.77
N GLN A 32 -6.75 -9.06 -16.60
CA GLN A 32 -7.44 -8.13 -15.73
C GLN A 32 -6.85 -8.33 -14.34
N GLU A 33 -5.93 -7.45 -13.95
CA GLU A 33 -5.55 -7.34 -12.55
C GLU A 33 -6.83 -6.98 -11.80
N THR A 34 -7.30 -7.92 -10.99
CA THR A 34 -8.33 -7.63 -10.01
C THR A 34 -7.79 -6.49 -9.13
N PRO A 35 -8.53 -5.38 -8.97
CA PRO A 35 -8.09 -4.29 -8.12
C PRO A 35 -7.78 -4.83 -6.72
N GLN A 36 -6.53 -4.77 -6.30
CA GLN A 36 -6.19 -5.12 -4.92
C GLN A 36 -6.75 -4.05 -4.01
N ALA A 37 -7.64 -4.45 -3.10
CA ALA A 37 -8.24 -3.54 -2.14
C ALA A 37 -7.21 -3.18 -1.05
N ILE A 38 -7.01 -1.88 -0.82
CA ILE A 38 -6.18 -1.38 0.29
C ILE A 38 -6.95 -1.59 1.60
N ARG A 39 -6.35 -2.30 2.55
CA ARG A 39 -6.91 -2.61 3.87
C ARG A 39 -6.46 -1.56 4.88
N ILE A 40 -7.41 -0.82 5.43
CA ILE A 40 -7.17 0.27 6.39
C ILE A 40 -7.90 -0.02 7.70
N ALA A 41 -7.23 0.18 8.84
CA ALA A 41 -7.84 0.04 10.15
C ALA A 41 -7.41 1.14 11.14
N SER A 42 -8.20 1.27 12.21
CA SER A 42 -7.85 2.07 13.38
C SER A 42 -8.12 1.23 14.63
N TRP A 43 -7.16 1.19 15.55
CA TRP A 43 -7.22 0.38 16.75
C TRP A 43 -6.78 1.19 17.97
N ASN A 44 -7.66 1.29 18.96
CA ASN A 44 -7.30 1.79 20.28
C ASN A 44 -6.81 0.61 21.14
N ILE A 45 -5.51 0.61 21.46
CA ILE A 45 -4.92 -0.36 22.38
C ILE A 45 -4.85 0.30 23.75
N ARG A 46 -5.93 0.14 24.53
CA ARG A 46 -6.10 0.83 25.81
C ARG A 46 -4.84 0.77 26.67
N GLY A 47 -4.23 1.90 26.99
CA GLY A 47 -3.00 1.97 27.80
C GLY A 47 -1.83 1.15 27.22
N PHE A 48 -1.55 1.29 25.93
CA PHE A 48 -0.38 0.67 25.29
C PHE A 48 0.90 1.38 25.74
N GLY A 49 1.51 0.87 26.81
CA GLY A 49 2.78 1.35 27.32
C GLY A 49 3.80 0.24 27.49
N VAL A 50 4.91 0.58 28.14
CA VAL A 50 6.07 -0.29 28.38
C VAL A 50 5.67 -1.69 28.87
N THR A 51 4.83 -1.81 29.89
CA THR A 51 4.40 -3.12 30.42
C THR A 51 3.75 -4.01 29.37
N LYS A 52 2.93 -3.45 28.46
CA LYS A 52 2.27 -4.22 27.40
C LYS A 52 3.22 -4.52 26.24
N ALA A 53 4.10 -3.57 25.91
CA ALA A 53 5.13 -3.74 24.90
C ALA A 53 6.17 -4.82 25.28
N PHE A 54 6.41 -5.03 26.58
CA PHE A 54 7.32 -6.06 27.08
C PHE A 54 6.65 -7.44 27.26
N SER A 55 5.34 -7.55 27.08
CA SER A 55 4.65 -8.84 27.13
C SER A 55 4.77 -9.55 25.78
N PHE A 56 5.47 -10.70 25.75
CA PHE A 56 5.59 -11.52 24.55
C PHE A 56 4.22 -11.89 23.97
N GLU A 57 3.31 -12.37 24.81
CA GLU A 57 1.97 -12.78 24.36
C GLU A 57 1.14 -11.58 23.89
N GLY A 58 1.24 -10.45 24.56
CA GLY A 58 0.57 -9.21 24.15
C GLY A 58 1.07 -8.73 22.78
N MET A 59 2.38 -8.71 22.57
CA MET A 59 2.98 -8.30 21.31
C MET A 59 2.72 -9.30 20.18
N ARG A 60 2.64 -10.60 20.47
CA ARG A 60 2.25 -11.62 19.50
C ARG A 60 0.85 -11.37 18.95
N VAL A 61 -0.11 -11.06 19.84
CA VAL A 61 -1.49 -10.72 19.43
C VAL A 61 -1.53 -9.43 18.61
N ILE A 62 -0.77 -8.41 19.01
CA ILE A 62 -0.70 -7.13 18.31
C ILE A 62 -0.08 -7.30 16.92
N ALA A 63 1.02 -8.04 16.79
CA ALA A 63 1.68 -8.31 15.51
C ALA A 63 0.74 -9.02 14.52
N ASN A 64 0.03 -10.06 14.98
CA ASN A 64 -0.97 -10.75 14.16
C ASN A 64 -2.14 -9.86 13.74
N ALA A 65 -2.47 -8.84 14.52
CA ALA A 65 -3.49 -7.88 14.15
C ALA A 65 -2.98 -6.89 13.10
N VAL A 66 -1.76 -6.39 13.25
CA VAL A 66 -1.14 -5.41 12.34
C VAL A 66 -0.90 -6.01 10.95
N ASP A 67 -0.44 -7.26 10.86
CA ASP A 67 -0.12 -7.94 9.59
C ASP A 67 -1.31 -8.08 8.61
N ARG A 68 -2.54 -7.88 9.12
CA ARG A 68 -3.78 -7.98 8.33
C ARG A 68 -4.15 -6.70 7.58
N PHE A 69 -3.43 -5.60 7.81
CA PHE A 69 -3.76 -4.30 7.23
C PHE A 69 -2.54 -3.70 6.54
N ASP A 70 -2.77 -2.96 5.46
CA ASP A 70 -1.71 -2.26 4.75
C ASP A 70 -1.40 -0.92 5.44
N ILE A 71 -2.43 -0.32 6.06
CA ILE A 71 -2.32 0.89 6.87
C ILE A 71 -3.14 0.71 8.16
N ILE A 72 -2.52 0.93 9.31
CA ILE A 72 -3.23 0.89 10.61
C ILE A 72 -2.84 2.07 11.49
N GLY A 73 -3.84 2.78 12.02
CA GLY A 73 -3.67 3.79 13.06
C GLY A 73 -3.80 3.18 14.44
N VAL A 74 -2.80 3.34 15.31
CA VAL A 74 -2.85 2.85 16.70
C VAL A 74 -2.98 4.03 17.68
N GLN A 75 -3.94 3.96 18.59
CA GLN A 75 -4.25 5.01 19.57
C GLN A 75 -3.88 4.58 21.00
N GLU A 76 -3.83 5.56 21.91
CA GLU A 76 -3.49 5.38 23.34
C GLU A 76 -2.08 4.80 23.58
N ILE A 77 -1.13 5.17 22.70
CA ILE A 77 0.29 4.94 22.96
C ILE A 77 0.70 5.79 24.17
N SER A 78 1.13 5.13 25.25
CA SER A 78 1.52 5.78 26.49
C SER A 78 3.01 6.12 26.46
N ASN A 79 3.28 7.41 26.29
CA ASN A 79 4.64 7.97 26.26
C ASN A 79 5.10 8.31 27.69
N VAL A 80 5.47 7.31 28.49
CA VAL A 80 6.11 7.55 29.81
C VAL A 80 7.62 7.88 29.66
N LEU A 81 8.15 7.82 28.43
CA LEU A 81 9.59 8.01 28.14
C LEU A 81 9.88 9.08 27.09
N GLU A 82 9.06 10.12 26.95
CA GLU A 82 9.40 11.24 26.09
C GLU A 82 10.27 12.27 26.84
N LYS A 83 11.43 11.81 27.33
CA LYS A 83 12.52 12.70 27.80
C LYS A 83 13.34 13.29 26.65
N SER A 84 13.12 12.80 25.43
CA SER A 84 13.92 13.11 24.24
C SER A 84 13.33 14.21 23.35
N ASP A 85 12.11 14.69 23.61
CA ASP A 85 11.52 15.82 22.88
C ASP A 85 11.45 17.07 23.79
N PRO A 86 12.38 18.04 23.62
CA PRO A 86 12.37 19.28 24.40
C PRO A 86 11.20 20.23 24.05
N ARG A 87 10.37 19.91 23.04
CA ARG A 87 9.19 20.69 22.64
C ARG A 87 7.86 20.03 23.00
N CYS A 88 7.85 18.80 23.50
CA CYS A 88 6.64 18.22 24.03
C CYS A 88 6.40 18.84 25.42
N PRO A 89 5.30 19.60 25.66
CA PRO A 89 5.00 20.10 27.00
C PRO A 89 4.89 18.87 27.89
N GLY A 90 5.91 18.68 28.72
CA GLY A 90 6.10 17.45 29.43
C GLY A 90 4.81 17.14 30.20
N ASN A 91 4.38 15.90 30.12
CA ASN A 91 3.37 15.35 31.03
C ASN A 91 3.92 15.29 32.47
N GLU A 92 4.75 16.26 32.88
CA GLU A 92 5.48 16.38 34.15
C GLU A 92 4.55 16.39 35.38
N GLY A 93 3.23 16.55 35.16
CA GLY A 93 2.20 16.44 36.20
C GLY A 93 1.11 15.40 35.91
N LYS A 94 1.29 14.50 34.93
CA LYS A 94 0.28 13.46 34.58
C LYS A 94 0.87 12.07 34.69
N CYS A 95 1.45 11.75 35.84
CA CYS A 95 1.80 10.37 36.18
C CYS A 95 0.60 9.67 36.83
N PRO A 96 0.14 8.51 36.32
CA PRO A 96 -0.69 7.64 37.12
C PRO A 96 0.15 7.18 38.33
N ARG A 97 -0.31 7.51 39.55
CA ARG A 97 0.31 7.26 40.88
C ARG A 97 1.13 8.39 41.52
N ASP A 98 1.10 9.62 41.00
CA ASP A 98 1.55 10.77 41.80
C ASP A 98 0.50 11.12 42.88
N ARG A 99 0.94 11.33 44.13
CA ARG A 99 0.09 11.75 45.26
C ARG A 99 -0.43 13.18 45.13
N LYS A 100 0.16 14.00 44.24
CA LYS A 100 -0.25 15.39 43.99
C LYS A 100 -1.40 15.52 43.00
N CYS A 101 -1.78 14.44 42.32
CA CYS A 101 -2.93 14.39 41.41
C CYS A 101 -4.18 13.82 42.11
N GLY A 102 -4.42 14.26 43.34
CA GLY A 102 -5.53 13.79 44.21
C GLY A 102 -6.91 14.03 43.61
#